data_AF-A0A969S9T5-F1
#
_entry.id   AF-A0A969S9T5-F1
#
_cell.length_a   1.000
_cell.length_b   1.000
_cell.length_c   1.000
_cell.angle_alpha   90.00
_cell.angle_beta   90.00
_cell.angle_gamma   90.00
#
_symmetry.space_group_name_H-M   'P 1'
#
loop_
_entity.id
_entity.type
_entity.pdbx_description
1 polymer ?
#
loop_
_entity_poly.entity_id
_entity_poly.type
_entity_poly.pdbx_seq_one_letter_code
_entity_poly.pdbx_strand_id
1 'polypeptide(L)' 'MLIDKNTVTINTLTKHTADIAEGSALLHNERAYGKASRTISLANEVDESNTVASYVDGVLTLTLTKKLPPQAKRITIN' A
#
# COMPACT_ATOMS: atom_id res chain seq x y z
N MET A 1 -4.24 -2.56 1.74
CA MET A 1 -2.80 -2.84 1.62
C MET A 1 -2.55 -4.23 2.17
N LEU A 2 -1.62 -4.97 1.58
CA LEU A 2 -1.20 -6.29 2.02
C LEU A 2 0.34 -6.31 2.07
N ILE A 3 0.90 -6.85 3.15
CA ILE A 3 2.32 -7.19 3.26
C ILE A 3 2.39 -8.71 3.34
N ASP A 4 3.25 -9.31 2.53
CA ASP A 4 3.59 -10.73 2.58
C ASP A 4 5.10 -10.87 2.45
N LYS A 5 5.78 -11.22 3.55
CA LYS A 5 7.25 -11.33 3.64
C LYS A 5 7.96 -10.05 3.19
N ASN A 6 8.46 -10.02 1.95
CA ASN A 6 9.17 -8.88 1.36
C ASN A 6 8.34 -8.16 0.28
N THR A 7 7.07 -8.52 0.10
CA THR A 7 6.23 -7.98 -0.96
C THR A 7 5.11 -7.12 -0.37
N VAL A 8 4.96 -5.92 -0.92
CA VAL A 8 3.90 -4.97 -0.53
C VAL A 8 2.96 -4.76 -1.70
N THR A 9 1.66 -4.99 -1.48
CA THR A 9 0.61 -4.71 -2.46
C THR A 9 -0.30 -3.60 -1.95
N ILE A 10 -0.45 -2.56 -2.76
CA ILE A 10 -1.30 -1.39 -2.51
C ILE A 10 -2.43 -1.45 -3.53
N ASN A 11 -3.66 -1.43 -3.05
CA ASN A 11 -4.87 -1.37 -3.88
C ASN A 11 -5.60 -0.07 -3.57
N THR A 12 -6.02 0.66 -4.59
CA THR A 12 -6.78 1.90 -4.45
C THR A 12 -7.97 1.90 -5.40
N LEU A 13 -8.98 2.69 -5.06
CA LEU A 13 -10.13 2.96 -5.90
C LEU A 13 -10.43 4.45 -5.83
N THR A 14 -10.24 5.15 -6.94
CA THR A 14 -10.60 6.57 -7.06
C THR A 14 -11.90 6.66 -7.82
N LYS A 15 -12.94 7.24 -7.21
CA LYS A 15 -14.23 7.46 -7.89
C LYS A 15 -14.28 8.87 -8.44
N HIS A 16 -14.91 9.02 -9.60
CA HIS A 16 -15.25 10.31 -10.16
C HIS A 16 -16.69 10.63 -9.75
N THR A 17 -16.85 11.63 -8.89
CA THR A 17 -18.16 12.25 -8.60
C THR A 17 -18.14 13.63 -9.22
N ALA A 18 -18.50 13.72 -10.50
CA ALA A 18 -18.73 15.01 -11.11
C ALA A 18 -20.13 15.47 -10.72
N ASP A 19 -20.19 16.55 -9.93
CA ASP A 19 -21.42 17.32 -9.76
C ASP A 19 -21.57 18.21 -10.99
N ILE A 20 -22.08 17.61 -12.07
CA ILE A 20 -22.40 18.33 -13.31
C ILE A 20 -23.69 19.10 -13.04
N ALA A 21 -23.59 20.43 -12.95
CA ALA A 21 -24.75 21.29 -12.80
C ALA A 21 -25.74 21.08 -13.96
N GLU A 22 -27.03 21.19 -13.67
CA GLU A 22 -28.09 20.99 -14.66
C GLU A 22 -27.90 21.95 -15.86
N GLY A 23 -27.81 21.40 -17.08
CA GLY A 23 -27.52 22.16 -18.30
C GLY A 23 -26.03 22.32 -18.64
N SER A 24 -25.11 21.76 -17.84
CA SER A 24 -23.66 21.74 -18.14
C SER A 24 -23.19 20.34 -18.58
N ALA A 25 -22.02 20.28 -19.21
CA ALA A 25 -21.39 19.03 -19.65
C ALA A 25 -19.89 19.03 -19.32
N LEU A 26 -19.36 17.87 -18.92
CA LEU A 26 -17.93 17.67 -18.74
C LEU A 26 -17.25 17.65 -20.12
N LEU A 27 -16.44 18.66 -20.41
CA LEU A 27 -15.76 18.77 -21.71
C LEU A 27 -14.45 17.98 -21.76
N HIS A 28 -13.71 17.94 -20.66
CA HIS A 28 -12.43 17.24 -20.59
C HIS A 28 -12.10 16.79 -19.18
N ASN A 29 -11.35 15.69 -19.07
CA ASN A 29 -10.89 15.14 -17.81
C ASN A 29 -9.52 14.49 -18.00
N GLU A 30 -8.52 15.04 -17.32
CA GLU A 30 -7.14 14.54 -17.36
C GLU A 30 -6.84 13.59 -16.19
N ARG A 31 -7.69 13.58 -15.17
CA ARG A 31 -7.46 12.79 -13.95
C ARG A 31 -7.85 11.34 -14.21
N ALA A 32 -6.98 10.42 -13.78
CA ALA A 32 -7.28 9.01 -13.81
C ALA A 32 -8.22 8.63 -12.66
N TYR A 33 -9.24 7.82 -12.98
CA TYR A 33 -10.17 7.24 -12.02
C TYR A 33 -10.25 5.73 -12.22
N GLY A 34 -10.82 5.05 -11.22
CA GLY A 34 -11.00 3.62 -11.21
C GLY A 34 -10.06 2.93 -10.23
N LYS A 35 -9.91 1.62 -10.42
CA LYS A 35 -9.07 0.77 -9.58
C LYS A 35 -7.63 0.88 -10.04
N ALA A 36 -6.71 1.04 -9.10
CA ALA A 36 -5.30 0.87 -9.34
C ALA A 36 -4.72 -0.12 -8.32
N SER A 37 -3.72 -0.87 -8.76
CA SER A 37 -2.97 -1.78 -7.89
C SER A 37 -1.49 -1.66 -8.23
N ARG A 38 -0.66 -1.63 -7.19
CA ARG A 38 0.79 -1.70 -7.33
C ARG A 38 1.33 -2.71 -6.34
N THR A 39 2.15 -3.62 -6.84
CA THR A 39 2.96 -4.53 -6.04
C THR A 39 4.43 -4.14 -6.14
N ILE A 40 5.13 -4.18 -5.01
CA ILE A 40 6.54 -3.82 -4.86
C ILE A 40 7.23 -4.96 -4.12
N SER A 41 8.27 -5.53 -4.72
CA SER A 41 9.16 -6.48 -4.05
C SER A 41 10.34 -5.74 -3.43
N LEU A 42 10.60 -6.00 -2.16
CA LEU A 42 11.66 -5.37 -1.37
C LEU A 42 12.86 -6.31 -1.23
N ALA A 43 14.02 -5.74 -0.91
CA ALA A 43 15.25 -6.50 -0.72
C ALA A 43 15.25 -7.39 0.54
N ASN A 44 14.45 -7.06 1.56
CA ASN A 44 14.38 -7.78 2.83
C ASN A 44 12.93 -8.06 3.23
N GLU A 45 12.72 -9.10 4.05
CA GLU A 45 11.43 -9.30 4.71
C GLU A 45 11.11 -8.14 5.67
N VAL A 46 9.83 -7.86 5.82
CA VAL A 46 9.26 -6.81 6.66
C VAL A 46 8.73 -7.43 7.96
N ASP A 47 8.96 -6.75 9.06
CA ASP A 47 8.24 -7.00 10.30
C ASP A 47 6.87 -6.32 10.24
N GLU A 48 5.85 -7.11 9.92
CA GLU A 48 4.46 -6.66 9.79
C GLU A 48 3.91 -6.09 11.10
N SER A 49 4.41 -6.55 12.25
CA SER A 49 3.94 -6.11 13.57
C SER A 49 4.41 -4.72 13.95
N ASN A 50 5.54 -4.28 13.41
CA ASN A 50 6.17 -2.98 13.68
C ASN A 50 6.18 -2.06 12.46
N THR A 51 5.23 -2.24 11.55
CA THR A 51 5.05 -1.39 10.38
C THR A 51 3.98 -0.34 10.63
N VAL A 52 4.24 0.91 10.24
CA VAL A 52 3.27 2.01 10.34
C VAL A 52 3.00 2.66 8.98
N ALA A 53 1.81 3.22 8.82
CA ALA A 53 1.36 3.89 7.61
C ALA A 53 0.67 5.21 7.95
N SER A 54 0.85 6.22 7.10
CA SER A 54 0.17 7.51 7.19
C SER A 54 -0.34 7.95 5.81
N TYR A 55 -1.51 8.58 5.77
CA TYR A 55 -2.09 9.13 4.55
C TYR A 55 -2.50 10.58 4.79
N VAL A 56 -1.75 11.51 4.20
CA VAL A 56 -1.94 12.95 4.37
C VAL A 56 -1.86 13.61 3.01
N ASP A 57 -2.82 14.50 2.72
CA ASP A 57 -2.87 15.31 1.49
C ASP A 57 -2.71 14.50 0.20
N GLY A 58 -3.32 13.32 0.13
CA GLY A 58 -3.29 12.47 -1.05
C GLY A 58 -2.08 11.54 -1.15
N VAL A 59 -1.13 11.60 -0.20
CA VAL A 59 0.12 10.83 -0.21
C VAL A 59 0.10 9.73 0.85
N LEU A 60 0.29 8.49 0.42
CA LEU A 60 0.50 7.34 1.30
C LEU A 60 1.99 7.18 1.61
N THR A 61 2.37 7.31 2.88
CA THR A 61 3.72 7.05 3.39
C THR A 61 3.72 5.77 4.22
N LEU A 62 4.64 4.86 3.91
CA LEU A 62 4.81 3.59 4.64
C LEU A 62 6.20 3.56 5.29
N THR A 63 6.25 3.27 6.58
CA THR A 63 7.49 2.99 7.31
C THR A 63 7.53 1.50 7.60
N LEU A 64 8.31 0.79 6.78
CA LEU A 64 8.41 -0.67 6.81
C LEU A 64 9.65 -1.08 7.62
N THR A 65 9.44 -1.66 8.79
CA THR A 65 10.54 -2.12 9.64
C THR A 65 11.12 -3.42 9.07
N LYS A 66 12.45 -3.50 8.94
CA LYS A 66 13.10 -4.74 8.48
C LYS A 66 12.90 -5.84 9.51
N LYS A 67 12.57 -7.04 9.05
CA LYS A 67 12.49 -8.21 9.90
C LYS A 67 13.88 -8.61 10.37
N LEU A 68 14.05 -8.77 11.69
CA LEU A 68 15.29 -9.28 12.25
C LEU A 68 15.48 -10.76 11.87
N PRO A 69 16.72 -11.20 11.64
CA PRO A 69 16.99 -12.61 11.44
C PRO A 69 16.52 -13.42 12.67
N PRO A 70 15.95 -14.62 12.45
CA PRO A 70 15.50 -15.45 13.56
C PRO A 70 16.67 -15.78 14.48
N GLN A 71 16.46 -15.61 15.79
CA GLN A 71 17.45 -15.94 16.79
C GLN A 71 17.69 -17.46 16.77
N ALA A 72 18.96 -17.87 16.76
CA ALA A 72 19.33 -19.28 16.74
C ALA A 72 18.73 -20.01 17.96
N LYS A 73 17.95 -21.05 17.72
CA LYS A 73 17.41 -21.92 18.78
C LYS A 73 18.32 -23.13 18.97
N ARG A 74 18.74 -23.38 20.20
CA ARG A 74 19.44 -24.62 20.57
C ARG A 74 18.43 -25.76 20.57
N ILE A 75 18.65 -26.78 19.74
CA ILE A 75 17.87 -28.02 19.75
C ILE A 75 18.52 -28.94 20.79
N THR A 76 17.75 -29.42 21.76
CA THR A 76 18.18 -30.47 22.69
C THR A 76 17.73 -31.82 22.13
N ILE A 77 18.67 -32.77 21.99
CA ILE A 77 18.37 -34.16 21.64
C ILE A 77 18.13 -34.92 22.95
N ASN A 78 17.04 -35.69 23.01
CA ASN A 78 16.70 -36.59 24.11
C ASN A 78 16.86 -38.04 23.68
#